data_AF-A0A3D6ANI3-F1
#
_entry.id   AF-A0A3D6ANI3-F1
#
_cell.length_a   1.000
_cell.length_b   1.000
_cell.length_c   1.000
_cell.angle_alpha   90.00
_cell.angle_beta   90.00
_cell.angle_gamma   90.00
#
_symmetry.space_group_name_H-M   'P 1'
#
loop_
_entity.id
_entity.type
_entity.pdbx_description
1 polymer ?
#
loop_
_entity_poly.entity_id
_entity_poly.type
_entity_poly.pdbx_seq_one_letter_code
_entity_poly.pdbx_strand_id
1 'polypeptide(L)'
;MWDSWTRYKFGEHKGQPVVLLKETHTSKADGTWKKRFDHVSAAVAPDDASGVAKADSYKGVTEIYGSNYGKLDDNAANTVLNVFNSWSGASYFFTKPPVPLAVLENPNLIYQYERRRRTYVDGQHITLFELFKANEHISRHRYYTLDGLLLRHEQLDEKGRVTRIITINDYRQPRPGPHPDVDDKQLSANAGITLTGHQIYHRVYELDAKGKYKLVAISWNRERYPLVGLIKFKKTSIEFADIVYGTPNGKEKWKTRDSFEKAFDHSWRATHVFPDLR
;
A
#
# COMPACT_ATOMS: atom_id res chain seq x y z
N MET A 1 -38.58 13.28 -1.05
CA MET A 1 -38.33 13.51 0.39
C MET A 1 -36.93 12.99 0.67
N TRP A 2 -36.06 13.81 1.27
CA TRP A 2 -34.68 13.45 1.53
C TRP A 2 -34.69 12.65 2.84
N ASP A 3 -34.54 11.33 2.77
CA ASP A 3 -34.55 10.50 3.96
C ASP A 3 -33.11 10.31 4.43
N SER A 4 -32.76 10.97 5.53
CA SER A 4 -31.51 10.74 6.25
C SER A 4 -31.87 10.27 7.63
N TRP A 5 -31.37 9.09 7.99
CA TRP A 5 -31.69 8.45 9.25
C TRP A 5 -30.45 7.87 9.89
N THR A 6 -30.52 7.68 11.20
CA THR A 6 -29.53 6.91 11.95
C THR A 6 -30.24 5.79 12.67
N ARG A 7 -29.76 4.55 12.48
CA ARG A 7 -30.26 3.35 13.15
C ARG A 7 -29.20 2.80 14.09
N TYR A 8 -29.63 2.33 15.24
CA TYR A 8 -28.77 1.67 16.21
C TYR A 8 -29.18 0.21 16.35
N LYS A 9 -28.19 -0.68 16.44
CA LYS A 9 -28.38 -2.06 16.90
C LYS A 9 -27.81 -2.15 18.31
N PHE A 10 -28.62 -2.63 19.24
CA PHE A 10 -28.22 -2.84 20.62
C PHE A 10 -28.05 -4.34 20.90
N GLY A 11 -27.26 -4.65 21.91
CA GLY A 11 -27.13 -5.96 22.53
C GLY A 11 -26.97 -5.80 24.04
N GLU A 12 -26.73 -6.90 24.73
CA GLU A 12 -26.53 -6.91 26.18
C GLU A 12 -25.14 -7.45 26.51
N HIS A 13 -24.40 -6.76 27.38
CA HIS A 13 -23.12 -7.21 27.92
C HIS A 13 -23.10 -6.98 29.43
N LYS A 14 -22.93 -8.04 30.22
CA LYS A 14 -22.94 -8.01 31.69
C LYS A 14 -24.20 -7.32 32.27
N GLY A 15 -25.37 -7.60 31.70
CA GLY A 15 -26.63 -7.02 32.17
C GLY A 15 -26.87 -5.56 31.76
N GLN A 16 -26.00 -4.97 30.94
CA GLN A 16 -26.11 -3.58 30.47
C GLN A 16 -26.34 -3.53 28.95
N PRO A 17 -27.25 -2.66 28.47
CA PRO A 17 -27.42 -2.46 27.04
C PRO A 17 -26.17 -1.78 26.45
N VAL A 18 -25.63 -2.36 25.39
CA VAL A 18 -24.48 -1.84 24.66
C VAL A 18 -24.87 -1.60 23.20
N VAL A 19 -24.38 -0.51 22.63
CA VAL A 19 -24.56 -0.23 21.20
C VAL A 19 -23.61 -1.14 20.43
N LEU A 20 -24.15 -2.07 19.66
CA LEU A 20 -23.35 -2.96 18.82
C LEU A 20 -23.00 -2.30 17.48
N LEU A 21 -23.91 -1.50 16.93
CA LEU A 21 -23.76 -0.87 15.64
C LEU A 21 -24.52 0.46 15.58
N LYS A 22 -23.92 1.47 14.98
CA LYS A 22 -24.57 2.70 14.54
C LYS A 22 -24.48 2.78 13.02
N GLU A 23 -25.61 2.82 12.33
CA GLU A 23 -25.71 2.99 10.89
C GLU A 23 -26.27 4.38 10.59
N THR A 24 -25.52 5.20 9.87
CA THR A 24 -25.95 6.51 9.38
C THR A 24 -26.19 6.42 7.89
N HIS A 25 -27.43 6.68 7.45
CA HIS A 25 -27.84 6.73 6.05
C HIS A 25 -28.01 8.18 5.60
N THR A 26 -27.54 8.46 4.39
CA THR A 26 -27.73 9.75 3.73
C THR A 26 -28.14 9.50 2.29
N SER A 27 -29.40 9.84 1.96
CA SER A 27 -29.91 9.81 0.59
C SER A 27 -29.75 11.18 -0.09
N LYS A 28 -29.70 11.16 -1.43
CA LYS A 28 -29.66 12.35 -2.29
C LYS A 28 -30.86 12.38 -3.22
N ALA A 29 -31.12 13.57 -3.80
CA ALA A 29 -32.22 13.80 -4.73
C ALA A 29 -32.13 12.96 -6.03
N ASP A 30 -30.92 12.53 -6.41
CA ASP A 30 -30.64 11.68 -7.58
C ASP A 30 -30.88 10.18 -7.32
N GLY A 31 -31.42 9.81 -6.15
CA GLY A 31 -31.66 8.41 -5.76
C GLY A 31 -30.42 7.69 -5.22
N THR A 32 -29.26 8.36 -5.19
CA THR A 32 -28.03 7.78 -4.65
C THR A 32 -28.02 7.83 -3.12
N TRP A 33 -27.30 6.90 -2.51
CA TRP A 33 -27.16 6.88 -1.06
C TRP A 33 -25.74 6.55 -0.61
N LYS A 34 -25.42 7.00 0.61
CA LYS A 34 -24.24 6.60 1.36
C LYS A 34 -24.65 6.08 2.72
N LYS A 35 -23.93 5.07 3.21
CA LYS A 35 -24.04 4.54 4.56
C LYS A 35 -22.69 4.54 5.25
N ARG A 36 -22.69 4.94 6.52
CA ARG A 36 -21.56 4.77 7.44
C ARG A 36 -22.01 3.86 8.56
N PHE A 37 -21.22 2.83 8.82
CA PHE A 37 -21.44 1.87 9.89
C PHE A 37 -20.34 2.10 10.91
N ASP A 38 -20.67 2.56 12.11
CA ASP A 38 -19.73 2.70 13.21
C ASP A 38 -19.99 1.58 14.24
N HIS A 39 -18.99 0.77 14.57
CA HIS A 39 -19.02 0.05 15.83
C HIS A 39 -18.83 1.04 16.98
N VAL A 40 -19.78 1.05 17.91
CA VAL A 40 -19.70 1.84 19.14
C VAL A 40 -19.42 0.86 20.28
N SER A 41 -18.25 0.20 20.21
CA SER A 41 -17.71 -0.82 21.13
C SER A 41 -18.61 -1.31 22.28
N ALA A 42 -18.94 -2.60 22.23
CA ALA A 42 -18.45 -3.55 23.24
C ALA A 42 -17.97 -4.79 22.46
N ALA A 43 -16.66 -4.91 22.19
CA ALA A 43 -16.13 -6.19 21.72
C ALA A 43 -16.48 -7.25 22.77
N VAL A 44 -17.31 -8.23 22.41
CA VAL A 44 -17.88 -9.18 23.38
C VAL A 44 -16.91 -10.34 23.61
N ALA A 45 -16.11 -10.67 22.59
CA ALA A 45 -15.00 -11.61 22.65
C ALA A 45 -13.73 -11.06 21.95
N PRO A 46 -12.52 -11.55 22.30
CA PRO A 46 -11.26 -11.14 21.67
C PRO A 46 -11.19 -11.33 20.15
N ASP A 47 -12.01 -12.24 19.61
CA ASP A 47 -12.06 -12.58 18.18
C ASP A 47 -13.16 -11.87 17.39
N ASP A 48 -13.99 -11.03 18.04
CA ASP A 48 -15.06 -10.33 17.35
C ASP A 48 -14.50 -9.30 16.37
N ALA A 49 -15.04 -9.27 15.15
CA ALA A 49 -14.77 -8.22 14.19
C ALA A 49 -15.39 -6.90 14.68
N SER A 50 -14.57 -5.87 14.84
CA SER A 50 -15.02 -4.56 15.33
C SER A 50 -14.43 -3.45 14.45
N GLY A 51 -15.26 -2.51 14.00
CA GLY A 51 -14.76 -1.45 13.14
C GLY A 51 -15.80 -0.48 12.60
N VAL A 52 -15.33 0.43 11.76
CA VAL A 52 -16.12 1.36 10.98
C VAL A 52 -16.09 0.91 9.52
N ALA A 53 -17.24 0.90 8.84
CA ALA A 53 -17.31 0.64 7.41
C ALA A 53 -18.05 1.75 6.66
N LYS A 54 -17.73 1.91 5.38
CA LYS A 54 -18.42 2.82 4.45
C LYS A 54 -19.00 2.03 3.29
N ALA A 55 -20.19 2.42 2.85
CA ALA A 55 -20.83 1.86 1.67
C ALA A 55 -21.64 2.90 0.88
N ASP A 56 -21.89 2.62 -0.39
CA ASP A 56 -22.78 3.41 -1.23
C ASP A 56 -23.67 2.56 -2.15
N SER A 57 -24.66 3.22 -2.76
CA SER A 57 -25.70 2.60 -3.59
C SER A 57 -25.21 1.84 -4.81
N TYR A 58 -24.04 2.18 -5.33
CA TYR A 58 -23.53 1.60 -6.58
C TYR A 58 -22.39 0.62 -6.34
N LYS A 59 -21.52 0.93 -5.37
CA LYS A 59 -20.31 0.17 -5.10
C LYS A 59 -20.47 -0.82 -3.95
N GLY A 60 -21.55 -0.72 -3.17
CA GLY A 60 -21.69 -1.47 -1.93
C GLY A 60 -20.62 -1.05 -0.93
N VAL A 61 -20.00 -1.98 -0.20
CA VAL A 61 -18.93 -1.69 0.77
C VAL A 61 -17.67 -1.19 0.05
N THR A 62 -17.15 -0.04 0.48
CA THR A 62 -15.97 0.61 -0.14
C THR A 62 -14.76 0.66 0.78
N GLU A 63 -14.99 0.70 2.08
CA GLU A 63 -13.93 0.75 3.10
C GLU A 63 -14.38 0.02 4.37
N ILE A 64 -13.47 -0.71 5.00
CA ILE A 64 -13.62 -1.28 6.34
C ILE A 64 -12.36 -0.91 7.14
N TYR A 65 -12.53 -0.32 8.32
CA TYR A 65 -11.48 0.09 9.24
C TYR A 65 -11.73 -0.49 10.62
N GLY A 66 -10.75 -1.09 11.28
CA GLY A 66 -10.89 -1.58 12.66
C GLY A 66 -10.40 -3.01 12.86
N SER A 67 -10.30 -3.41 14.13
CA SER A 67 -9.68 -4.67 14.55
C SER A 67 -10.45 -5.92 14.11
N ASN A 68 -9.69 -6.93 13.69
CA ASN A 68 -10.07 -8.30 13.33
C ASN A 68 -10.69 -8.53 11.93
N TYR A 69 -11.01 -7.51 11.14
CA TYR A 69 -11.21 -7.71 9.69
C TYR A 69 -9.86 -8.00 9.03
N GLY A 70 -9.80 -9.07 8.22
CA GLY A 70 -8.57 -9.43 7.52
C GLY A 70 -7.53 -10.13 8.40
N LYS A 71 -7.93 -10.74 9.51
CA LYS A 71 -7.06 -11.48 10.44
C LYS A 71 -6.15 -12.51 9.74
N LEU A 72 -6.60 -13.14 8.64
CA LEU A 72 -5.77 -14.09 7.89
C LEU A 72 -4.65 -13.40 7.11
N ASP A 73 -4.80 -12.11 6.80
CA ASP A 73 -3.77 -11.29 6.15
C ASP A 73 -2.74 -10.79 7.17
N ASP A 74 -3.07 -10.81 8.47
CA ASP A 74 -2.18 -10.46 9.58
C ASP A 74 -1.30 -11.66 9.96
N ASN A 75 -0.46 -12.10 9.02
CA ASN A 75 0.45 -13.23 9.18
C ASN A 75 1.92 -12.81 9.02
N ALA A 76 2.84 -13.68 9.42
CA ALA A 76 4.28 -13.40 9.39
C ALA A 76 4.81 -12.99 8.00
N ALA A 77 4.15 -13.43 6.92
CA ALA A 77 4.56 -13.03 5.58
C ALA A 77 4.18 -11.59 5.26
N ASN A 78 3.15 -11.00 5.89
CA ASN A 78 2.66 -9.64 5.60
C ASN A 78 2.87 -8.61 6.71
N THR A 79 3.15 -9.05 7.94
CA THR A 79 3.23 -8.15 9.09
C THR A 79 4.47 -7.28 8.99
N VAL A 80 4.28 -6.02 8.62
CA VAL A 80 5.30 -4.97 8.73
C VAL A 80 5.07 -4.23 10.04
N LEU A 81 5.95 -4.45 11.01
CA LEU A 81 5.90 -3.75 12.29
C LEU A 81 6.33 -2.29 12.11
N ASN A 82 5.68 -1.39 12.83
CA ASN A 82 6.04 0.02 12.85
C ASN A 82 7.32 0.27 13.68
N VAL A 83 7.76 1.53 13.72
CA VAL A 83 8.94 1.97 14.49
C VAL A 83 8.89 1.67 15.99
N PHE A 84 7.70 1.47 16.55
CA PHE A 84 7.47 1.10 17.96
C PHE A 84 7.32 -0.41 18.16
N ASN A 85 7.68 -1.21 17.14
CA ASN A 85 7.52 -2.67 17.13
C ASN A 85 6.06 -3.13 17.35
N SER A 86 5.10 -2.32 16.91
CA SER A 86 3.67 -2.63 16.97
C SER A 86 3.06 -2.65 15.58
N TRP A 87 1.95 -3.36 15.43
CA TRP A 87 1.15 -3.31 14.22
C TRP A 87 0.03 -2.27 14.41
N SER A 88 -0.04 -1.29 13.51
CA SER A 88 -1.11 -0.28 13.51
C SER A 88 -2.30 -0.81 12.72
N GLY A 89 -3.50 -0.68 13.29
CA GLY A 89 -4.72 -1.22 12.69
C GLY A 89 -4.88 -0.90 11.20
N ALA A 90 -5.40 -1.86 10.46
CA ALA A 90 -5.54 -1.77 9.01
C ALA A 90 -6.86 -1.14 8.57
N SER A 91 -6.83 -0.48 7.41
CA SER A 91 -8.03 -0.21 6.60
C SER A 91 -8.01 -1.09 5.36
N TYR A 92 -9.14 -1.71 5.02
CA TYR A 92 -9.32 -2.47 3.78
C TYR A 92 -10.20 -1.68 2.81
N PHE A 93 -9.79 -1.67 1.55
CA PHE A 93 -10.52 -1.12 0.42
C PHE A 93 -10.70 -2.20 -0.64
N PHE A 94 -11.78 -2.16 -1.39
CA PHE A 94 -12.05 -3.13 -2.45
C PHE A 94 -11.74 -2.53 -3.82
N THR A 95 -10.91 -3.20 -4.61
CA THR A 95 -10.43 -2.68 -5.91
C THR A 95 -11.45 -2.89 -7.03
N LYS A 96 -12.40 -3.80 -6.83
CA LYS A 96 -13.42 -4.20 -7.81
C LYS A 96 -14.81 -4.21 -7.17
N PRO A 97 -15.49 -3.06 -7.10
CA PRO A 97 -16.91 -3.03 -6.71
C PRO A 97 -17.80 -3.67 -7.79
N PRO A 98 -19.03 -4.11 -7.44
CA PRO A 98 -19.67 -3.94 -6.13
C PRO A 98 -19.28 -5.01 -5.11
N VAL A 99 -19.25 -4.62 -3.82
CA VAL A 99 -19.06 -5.55 -2.69
C VAL A 99 -20.31 -5.52 -1.79
N PRO A 100 -20.99 -6.65 -1.56
CA PRO A 100 -22.26 -6.67 -0.84
C PRO A 100 -22.08 -6.34 0.65
N LEU A 101 -23.13 -5.76 1.25
CA LEU A 101 -23.17 -5.46 2.70
C LEU A 101 -23.03 -6.71 3.58
N ALA A 102 -23.33 -7.91 3.06
CA ALA A 102 -23.14 -9.19 3.74
C ALA A 102 -21.70 -9.43 4.23
N VAL A 103 -20.71 -8.76 3.61
CA VAL A 103 -19.31 -8.79 4.06
C VAL A 103 -19.15 -8.22 5.49
N LEU A 104 -20.03 -7.31 5.91
CA LEU A 104 -20.04 -6.75 7.27
C LEU A 104 -20.66 -7.70 8.30
N GLU A 105 -21.45 -8.67 7.85
CA GLU A 105 -22.10 -9.67 8.70
C GLU A 105 -21.27 -10.94 8.82
N ASN A 106 -20.52 -11.29 7.77
CA ASN A 106 -19.59 -12.40 7.74
C ASN A 106 -18.19 -11.91 7.30
N PRO A 107 -17.30 -11.56 8.24
CA PRO A 107 -15.97 -11.01 7.95
C PRO A 107 -15.11 -11.90 7.04
N ASN A 108 -15.34 -13.21 7.00
CA ASN A 108 -14.58 -14.12 6.12
C ASN A 108 -14.87 -13.89 4.64
N LEU A 109 -16.00 -13.25 4.29
CA LEU A 109 -16.34 -12.96 2.91
C LEU A 109 -15.39 -11.93 2.28
N ILE A 110 -14.67 -11.10 3.06
CA ILE A 110 -13.69 -10.14 2.51
C ILE A 110 -12.64 -10.85 1.63
N TYR A 111 -12.30 -12.10 1.95
CA TYR A 111 -11.24 -12.84 1.27
C TYR A 111 -11.62 -13.23 -0.14
N GLN A 112 -12.92 -13.31 -0.46
CA GLN A 112 -13.40 -13.61 -1.81
C GLN A 112 -13.15 -12.44 -2.79
N TYR A 113 -12.78 -11.27 -2.29
CA TYR A 113 -12.58 -10.06 -3.07
C TYR A 113 -11.10 -9.69 -3.13
N GLU A 114 -10.70 -9.10 -4.26
CA GLU A 114 -9.44 -8.39 -4.36
C GLU A 114 -9.54 -7.13 -3.49
N ARG A 115 -8.55 -6.96 -2.60
CA ARG A 115 -8.58 -5.93 -1.57
C ARG A 115 -7.21 -5.31 -1.40
N ARG A 116 -7.21 -4.01 -1.12
CA ARG A 116 -6.05 -3.23 -0.73
C ARG A 116 -6.09 -3.01 0.78
N ARG A 117 -5.05 -3.44 1.48
CA ARG A 117 -4.84 -3.10 2.89
C ARG A 117 -4.00 -1.83 2.99
N ARG A 118 -4.34 -0.95 3.92
CA ARG A 118 -3.59 0.26 4.28
C ARG A 118 -3.16 0.18 5.73
N THR A 119 -1.87 0.34 5.99
CA THR A 119 -1.28 0.44 7.34
C THR A 119 -0.35 1.64 7.44
N TYR A 120 -0.11 2.13 8.65
CA TYR A 120 0.83 3.23 8.93
C TYR A 120 2.11 2.69 9.54
N VAL A 121 3.22 2.77 8.82
CA VAL A 121 4.49 2.13 9.22
C VAL A 121 5.34 3.02 10.14
N ASP A 122 5.14 4.33 10.11
CA ASP A 122 5.74 5.27 11.07
C ASP A 122 4.72 5.86 12.06
N GLY A 123 3.49 5.33 12.03
CA GLY A 123 2.38 5.77 12.85
C GLY A 123 1.62 6.99 12.31
N GLN A 124 2.10 7.70 11.28
CA GLN A 124 1.46 8.95 10.86
C GLN A 124 1.54 9.29 9.37
N HIS A 125 2.71 9.20 8.73
CA HIS A 125 2.95 9.78 7.41
C HIS A 125 3.26 8.74 6.33
N ILE A 126 4.10 7.76 6.66
CA ILE A 126 4.43 6.69 5.72
C ILE A 126 3.30 5.66 5.79
N THR A 127 2.63 5.53 4.65
CA THR A 127 1.56 4.56 4.46
C THR A 127 2.07 3.39 3.63
N LEU A 128 1.78 2.18 4.08
CA LEU A 128 1.97 0.94 3.33
C LEU A 128 0.63 0.51 2.74
N PHE A 129 0.58 0.35 1.42
CA PHE A 129 -0.52 -0.24 0.69
C PHE A 129 -0.16 -1.62 0.17
N GLU A 130 -0.99 -2.60 0.48
CA GLU A 130 -0.75 -4.00 0.13
C GLU A 130 -1.89 -4.52 -0.73
N LEU A 131 -1.58 -5.22 -1.82
CA LEU A 131 -2.59 -5.84 -2.68
C LEU A 131 -2.73 -7.33 -2.37
N PHE A 132 -3.95 -7.75 -2.04
CA PHE A 132 -4.35 -9.15 -1.92
C PHE A 132 -5.31 -9.51 -3.05
N LYS A 133 -5.02 -10.56 -3.82
CA LYS A 133 -5.99 -11.09 -4.76
C LYS A 133 -7.11 -11.82 -4.02
N ALA A 134 -8.21 -12.07 -4.73
CA ALA A 134 -9.28 -12.92 -4.24
C ALA A 134 -8.72 -14.29 -3.84
N ASN A 135 -9.12 -14.75 -2.66
CA ASN A 135 -8.74 -16.00 -1.99
C ASN A 135 -7.24 -16.12 -1.64
N GLU A 136 -6.50 -15.02 -1.65
CA GLU A 136 -5.10 -14.99 -1.21
C GLU A 136 -4.96 -14.27 0.13
N HIS A 137 -4.02 -14.75 0.95
CA HIS A 137 -3.66 -14.15 2.25
C HIS A 137 -2.22 -13.65 2.28
N ILE A 138 -1.56 -13.59 1.13
CA ILE A 138 -0.20 -13.08 0.97
C ILE A 138 -0.28 -11.90 0.01
N SER A 139 0.27 -10.76 0.40
CA SER A 139 0.26 -9.59 -0.47
C SER A 139 1.18 -9.81 -1.66
N ARG A 140 0.74 -9.40 -2.86
CA ARG A 140 1.53 -9.51 -4.10
C ARG A 140 2.38 -8.29 -4.36
N HIS A 141 1.87 -7.14 -3.94
CA HIS A 141 2.52 -5.85 -4.08
C HIS A 141 2.45 -5.09 -2.77
N ARG A 142 3.54 -4.41 -2.43
CA ARG A 142 3.63 -3.44 -1.35
C ARG A 142 4.10 -2.11 -1.88
N TYR A 143 3.30 -1.07 -1.70
CA TYR A 143 3.65 0.30 -2.06
C TYR A 143 3.79 1.15 -0.80
N TYR A 144 4.97 1.72 -0.61
CA TYR A 144 5.24 2.67 0.46
C TYR A 144 5.11 4.08 -0.08
N THR A 145 4.26 4.88 0.55
CA THR A 145 3.99 6.25 0.13
C THR A 145 4.16 7.22 1.28
N LEU A 146 4.60 8.43 0.97
CA LEU A 146 4.64 9.57 1.90
C LEU A 146 3.87 10.72 1.27
N ASP A 147 2.83 11.20 1.95
CA ASP A 147 1.98 12.30 1.46
C ASP A 147 1.51 12.09 0.00
N GLY A 148 1.19 10.84 -0.34
CA GLY A 148 0.76 10.44 -1.69
C GLY A 148 1.86 10.20 -2.71
N LEU A 149 3.13 10.54 -2.40
CA LEU A 149 4.26 10.25 -3.27
C LEU A 149 4.73 8.82 -3.08
N LEU A 150 4.92 8.10 -4.18
CA LEU A 150 5.47 6.74 -4.15
C LEU A 150 6.97 6.77 -3.85
N LEU A 151 7.39 5.94 -2.89
CA LEU A 151 8.77 5.89 -2.41
C LEU A 151 9.44 4.55 -2.69
N ARG A 152 8.69 3.45 -2.47
CA ARG A 152 9.17 2.09 -2.68
C ARG A 152 8.04 1.19 -3.13
N HIS A 153 8.37 0.26 -4.02
CA HIS A 153 7.50 -0.83 -4.44
C HIS A 153 8.22 -2.17 -4.23
N GLU A 154 7.60 -3.08 -3.51
CA GLU A 154 8.05 -4.46 -3.36
C GLU A 154 7.07 -5.41 -4.03
N GLN A 155 7.60 -6.42 -4.71
CA GLN A 155 6.82 -7.51 -5.29
C GLN A 155 7.17 -8.80 -4.59
N LEU A 156 6.16 -9.62 -4.30
CA LEU A 156 6.29 -10.83 -3.50
C LEU A 156 5.87 -12.07 -4.28
N ASP A 157 6.53 -13.19 -4.02
CA ASP A 157 6.14 -14.49 -4.55
C ASP A 157 4.95 -15.10 -3.77
N GLU A 158 4.53 -16.31 -4.16
CA GLU A 158 3.44 -17.06 -3.54
C GLU A 158 3.71 -17.46 -2.08
N LYS A 159 4.96 -17.36 -1.61
CA LYS A 159 5.35 -17.62 -0.22
C LYS A 159 5.52 -16.33 0.58
N GLY A 160 5.26 -15.17 -0.03
CA GLY A 160 5.45 -13.86 0.58
C GLY A 160 6.89 -13.42 0.64
N ARG A 161 7.79 -14.03 -0.15
CA ARG A 161 9.18 -13.59 -0.22
C ARG A 161 9.28 -12.46 -1.23
N VAL A 162 9.98 -11.39 -0.86
CA VAL A 162 10.26 -10.28 -1.78
C VAL A 162 11.14 -10.78 -2.93
N THR A 163 10.69 -10.61 -4.17
CA THR A 163 11.44 -10.98 -5.39
C THR A 163 11.99 -9.77 -6.14
N ARG A 164 11.39 -8.60 -5.93
CA ARG A 164 11.82 -7.36 -6.57
C ARG A 164 11.56 -6.17 -5.66
N ILE A 165 12.49 -5.22 -5.66
CA ILE A 165 12.38 -3.94 -4.96
C ILE A 165 12.68 -2.82 -5.94
N ILE A 166 11.82 -1.81 -5.95
CA ILE A 166 11.98 -0.60 -6.75
C ILE A 166 11.96 0.58 -5.80
N THR A 167 13.08 1.29 -5.70
CA THR A 167 13.20 2.48 -4.85
C THR A 167 13.21 3.74 -5.71
N ILE A 168 12.52 4.78 -5.26
CA ILE A 168 12.46 6.09 -5.90
C ILE A 168 13.27 7.10 -5.07
N ASN A 169 14.09 7.92 -5.73
CA ASN A 169 14.98 8.93 -5.12
C ASN A 169 15.89 8.38 -4.02
N ASP A 170 16.30 7.12 -4.18
CA ASP A 170 17.10 6.39 -3.20
C ASP A 170 16.42 6.24 -1.84
N TYR A 171 15.09 6.15 -1.81
CA TYR A 171 14.38 5.85 -0.58
C TYR A 171 14.81 4.46 -0.06
N ARG A 172 15.55 4.47 1.04
CA ARG A 172 16.07 3.29 1.77
C ARG A 172 15.23 2.92 2.97
N GLN A 173 13.94 3.16 2.85
CA GLN A 173 12.99 3.09 3.93
C GLN A 173 11.80 2.24 3.45
N PRO A 174 10.88 1.77 4.31
CA PRO A 174 10.46 2.31 5.60
C PRO A 174 11.54 2.33 6.70
N ARG A 175 11.31 3.02 7.81
CA ARG A 175 11.70 2.48 9.11
C ARG A 175 10.59 1.49 9.49
N PRO A 176 10.59 0.22 9.03
CA PRO A 176 9.86 -0.77 9.80
C PRO A 176 10.57 -0.86 11.16
N GLY A 177 10.00 -1.58 12.12
CA GLY A 177 10.67 -1.86 13.38
C GLY A 177 12.12 -2.36 13.20
N PRO A 178 12.89 -2.57 14.28
CA PRO A 178 14.35 -2.81 14.25
C PRO A 178 14.86 -3.94 13.32
N HIS A 179 13.98 -4.73 12.71
CA HIS A 179 14.27 -5.87 11.84
C HIS A 179 13.42 -5.85 10.55
N PRO A 180 13.80 -5.09 9.50
CA PRO A 180 13.13 -5.17 8.21
C PRO A 180 13.30 -6.55 7.55
N ASP A 181 12.30 -7.00 6.79
CA ASP A 181 12.41 -8.19 5.91
C ASP A 181 13.53 -8.06 4.86
N VAL A 182 13.87 -6.81 4.52
CA VAL A 182 14.93 -6.44 3.57
C VAL A 182 15.98 -5.61 4.31
N ASP A 183 17.20 -6.12 4.37
CA ASP A 183 18.34 -5.31 4.81
C ASP A 183 18.79 -4.37 3.68
N ASP A 184 18.35 -3.11 3.75
CA ASP A 184 18.68 -2.08 2.77
C ASP A 184 20.19 -1.80 2.65
N LYS A 185 21.03 -2.24 3.62
CA LYS A 185 22.50 -2.20 3.48
C LYS A 185 22.98 -3.07 2.32
N GLN A 186 22.23 -4.11 1.96
CA GLN A 186 22.53 -4.99 0.84
C GLN A 186 22.14 -4.37 -0.51
N LEU A 187 21.31 -3.33 -0.50
CA LEU A 187 20.95 -2.52 -1.67
C LEU A 187 22.06 -1.51 -1.99
N SER A 188 23.28 -1.99 -2.23
CA SER A 188 24.46 -1.14 -2.47
C SER A 188 24.15 -0.04 -3.48
N ALA A 189 24.25 1.22 -3.03
CA ALA A 189 23.82 2.38 -3.80
C ALA A 189 24.62 2.59 -5.10
N ASN A 190 25.81 1.98 -5.20
CA ASN A 190 26.77 2.15 -6.29
C ASN A 190 27.23 0.81 -6.92
N ALA A 191 26.76 -0.36 -6.46
CA ALA A 191 27.21 -1.63 -7.02
C ALA A 191 26.89 -1.74 -8.52
N GLY A 192 27.92 -1.66 -9.34
CA GLY A 192 27.81 -1.76 -10.80
C GLY A 192 27.24 -0.53 -11.50
N ILE A 193 27.09 0.61 -10.81
CA ILE A 193 26.67 1.88 -11.43
C ILE A 193 27.89 2.61 -11.99
N THR A 194 27.91 2.87 -13.29
CA THR A 194 29.01 3.58 -13.99
C THR A 194 28.68 5.04 -14.34
N LEU A 195 27.49 5.53 -13.95
CA LEU A 195 26.95 6.84 -14.32
C LEU A 195 27.41 7.97 -13.39
N THR A 196 28.68 8.38 -13.50
CA THR A 196 29.23 9.46 -12.69
C THR A 196 28.69 10.84 -13.09
N GLY A 197 28.17 11.59 -12.12
CA GLY A 197 27.62 12.93 -12.33
C GLY A 197 26.14 12.96 -12.70
N HIS A 198 25.44 11.81 -12.63
CA HIS A 198 24.00 11.73 -12.83
C HIS A 198 23.27 11.49 -11.50
N GLN A 199 22.12 12.14 -11.34
CA GLN A 199 21.17 11.83 -10.28
C GLN A 199 20.38 10.58 -10.68
N ILE A 200 20.44 9.55 -9.83
CA ILE A 200 19.66 8.31 -10.00
C ILE A 200 18.30 8.45 -9.31
N TYR A 201 17.22 8.21 -10.06
CA TYR A 201 15.84 8.31 -9.58
C TYR A 201 15.28 6.95 -9.21
N HIS A 202 15.23 6.00 -10.16
CA HIS A 202 14.80 4.64 -9.89
C HIS A 202 16.00 3.72 -9.70
N ARG A 203 15.87 2.76 -8.79
CA ARG A 203 16.74 1.57 -8.72
C ARG A 203 15.86 0.34 -8.62
N VAL A 204 16.10 -0.64 -9.49
CA VAL A 204 15.37 -1.90 -9.54
C VAL A 204 16.31 -3.03 -9.16
N TYR A 205 15.98 -3.69 -8.06
CA TYR A 205 16.70 -4.84 -7.53
C TYR A 205 15.87 -6.10 -7.72
N GLU A 206 16.49 -7.15 -8.26
CA GLU A 206 15.93 -8.50 -8.26
C GLU A 206 16.63 -9.35 -7.21
N LEU A 207 15.86 -10.20 -6.53
CA LEU A 207 16.33 -11.10 -5.50
C LEU A 207 16.32 -12.53 -6.04
N ASP A 208 17.41 -13.25 -5.84
CA ASP A 208 17.44 -14.69 -6.14
C ASP A 208 16.78 -15.52 -5.02
N ALA A 209 16.67 -16.84 -5.21
CA ALA A 209 16.07 -17.74 -4.23
C ALA A 209 16.81 -17.79 -2.88
N LYS A 210 18.04 -17.27 -2.81
CA LYS A 210 18.86 -17.16 -1.59
C LYS A 210 18.76 -15.77 -0.95
N GLY A 211 17.93 -14.87 -1.51
CA GLY A 211 17.77 -13.50 -1.04
C GLY A 211 18.89 -12.56 -1.46
N LYS A 212 19.76 -12.96 -2.41
CA LYS A 212 20.85 -12.09 -2.87
C LYS A 212 20.33 -11.05 -3.85
N TYR A 213 20.65 -9.79 -3.57
CA TYR A 213 20.24 -8.63 -4.37
C TYR A 213 21.12 -8.45 -5.61
N LYS A 214 20.47 -8.16 -6.74
CA LYS A 214 21.11 -7.73 -7.97
C LYS A 214 20.43 -6.47 -8.50
N LEU A 215 21.18 -5.38 -8.64
CA LEU A 215 20.69 -4.20 -9.35
C LEU A 215 20.62 -4.52 -10.85
N VAL A 216 19.43 -4.44 -11.44
CA VAL A 216 19.19 -4.81 -12.85
C VAL A 216 18.78 -3.65 -13.73
N ALA A 217 18.25 -2.59 -13.13
CA ALA A 217 17.90 -1.37 -13.85
C ALA A 217 17.94 -0.14 -12.96
N ILE A 218 18.15 0.99 -13.59
CA ILE A 218 18.14 2.31 -12.98
C ILE A 218 17.50 3.32 -13.93
N SER A 219 17.15 4.48 -13.39
CA SER A 219 16.86 5.65 -14.21
C SER A 219 17.66 6.84 -13.71
N TRP A 220 18.01 7.75 -14.60
CA TRP A 220 18.86 8.89 -14.29
C TRP A 220 18.49 10.12 -15.10
N ASN A 221 18.90 11.31 -14.68
CA ASN A 221 18.71 12.51 -15.49
C ASN A 221 19.63 12.48 -16.72
N ARG A 222 19.13 12.92 -17.87
CA ARG A 222 19.94 13.03 -19.10
C ARG A 222 21.12 13.99 -18.93
N GLU A 223 20.87 15.11 -18.25
CA GLU A 223 21.91 16.10 -17.96
C GLU A 223 22.98 15.52 -17.04
N ARG A 224 24.26 15.74 -17.37
CA ARG A 224 25.37 15.38 -16.50
C ARG A 224 25.78 16.60 -15.70
N TYR A 225 25.74 16.50 -14.38
CA TYR A 225 26.19 17.60 -13.54
C TYR A 225 27.72 17.60 -13.37
N PRO A 226 28.37 18.78 -13.39
CA PRO A 226 29.81 18.90 -13.20
C PRO A 226 30.21 18.49 -11.77
N LEU A 227 31.27 17.68 -11.64
CA LEU A 227 31.80 17.18 -10.35
C LEU A 227 32.61 18.23 -9.56
N VAL A 228 32.66 19.49 -10.03
CA VAL A 228 33.60 20.48 -9.50
C VAL A 228 33.05 21.13 -8.22
N GLY A 229 33.91 21.19 -7.21
CA GLY A 229 33.57 21.39 -5.80
C GLY A 229 32.73 22.62 -5.47
N LEU A 230 31.96 22.46 -4.38
CA LEU A 230 31.20 23.45 -3.61
C LEU A 230 29.74 23.74 -4.03
N ILE A 231 29.29 23.38 -5.24
CA ILE A 231 27.86 23.52 -5.56
C ILE A 231 27.14 22.21 -5.20
N LYS A 232 26.47 22.19 -4.05
CA LYS A 232 25.54 21.09 -3.71
C LYS A 232 24.51 20.98 -4.83
N PHE A 233 24.51 19.86 -5.56
CA PHE A 233 23.51 19.57 -6.57
C PHE A 233 22.12 19.74 -5.97
N LYS A 234 21.35 20.71 -6.47
CA LYS A 234 19.92 20.78 -6.14
C LYS A 234 19.27 19.59 -6.83
N LYS A 235 18.84 18.61 -6.04
CA LYS A 235 18.14 17.44 -6.60
C LYS A 235 16.91 17.93 -7.36
N THR A 236 16.83 17.58 -8.64
CA THR A 236 15.64 17.84 -9.44
C THR A 236 14.57 16.84 -9.02
N SER A 237 13.31 17.27 -8.91
CA SER A 237 12.21 16.33 -8.66
C SER A 237 12.08 15.39 -9.85
N ILE A 238 11.72 14.13 -9.59
CA ILE A 238 11.47 13.14 -10.64
C ILE A 238 10.37 13.58 -11.62
N GLU A 239 9.45 14.44 -11.15
CA GLU A 239 8.35 14.97 -11.96
C GLU A 239 8.80 15.98 -13.02
N PHE A 240 9.94 16.63 -12.81
CA PHE A 240 10.47 17.68 -13.69
C PHE A 240 11.76 17.28 -14.41
N ALA A 241 12.31 16.11 -14.09
CA ALA A 241 13.56 15.64 -14.69
C ALA A 241 13.34 15.07 -16.09
N ASP A 242 14.26 15.35 -17.02
CA ASP A 242 14.40 14.56 -18.25
C ASP A 242 15.11 13.25 -17.92
N ILE A 243 14.36 12.15 -17.88
CA ILE A 243 14.81 10.86 -17.35
C ILE A 243 15.13 9.87 -18.46
N VAL A 244 16.30 9.24 -18.35
CA VAL A 244 16.75 8.10 -19.13
C VAL A 244 16.58 6.82 -18.31
N TYR A 245 16.19 5.72 -18.96
CA TYR A 245 15.94 4.42 -18.32
C TYR A 245 16.82 3.34 -18.94
N GLY A 246 17.56 2.61 -18.10
CA GLY A 246 18.54 1.66 -18.60
C GLY A 246 19.18 0.77 -17.54
N THR A 247 20.24 0.08 -17.94
CA THR A 247 20.98 -0.84 -17.08
C THR A 247 22.00 -0.10 -16.22
N PRO A 248 22.48 -0.71 -15.12
CA PRO A 248 23.43 -0.05 -14.20
C PRO A 248 24.73 0.44 -14.84
N ASN A 249 25.18 -0.23 -15.90
CA ASN A 249 26.34 0.18 -16.69
C ASN A 249 26.10 1.37 -17.64
N GLY A 250 24.95 2.05 -17.53
CA GLY A 250 24.62 3.26 -18.29
C GLY A 250 24.06 3.04 -19.69
N LYS A 251 23.82 1.79 -20.09
CA LYS A 251 23.17 1.49 -21.39
C LYS A 251 21.67 1.77 -21.31
N GLU A 252 21.20 2.75 -22.08
CA GLU A 252 19.78 3.01 -22.28
C GLU A 252 19.09 1.77 -22.87
N LYS A 253 17.95 1.38 -22.30
CA LYS A 253 17.20 0.19 -22.70
C LYS A 253 15.72 0.47 -22.92
N TRP A 254 15.12 1.37 -22.13
CA TRP A 254 13.71 1.71 -22.22
C TRP A 254 13.56 3.17 -22.67
N LYS A 255 12.83 3.38 -23.76
CA LYS A 255 12.70 4.70 -24.41
C LYS A 255 11.74 5.64 -23.69
N THR A 256 10.80 5.07 -22.94
CA THR A 256 9.77 5.82 -22.21
C THR A 256 9.58 5.27 -20.80
N ARG A 257 9.04 6.09 -19.89
CA ARG A 257 8.63 5.65 -18.56
C ARG A 257 7.70 4.45 -18.63
N ASP A 258 6.69 4.50 -19.49
CA ASP A 258 5.71 3.43 -19.61
C ASP A 258 6.35 2.10 -20.04
N SER A 259 7.36 2.15 -20.92
CA SER A 259 8.10 0.95 -21.33
C SER A 259 8.97 0.38 -20.19
N PHE A 260 9.53 1.24 -19.33
CA PHE A 260 10.27 0.84 -18.14
C PHE A 260 9.33 0.24 -17.09
N GLU A 261 8.21 0.90 -16.81
CA GLU A 261 7.18 0.46 -15.87
C GLU A 261 6.60 -0.90 -16.25
N LYS A 262 6.24 -1.07 -17.53
CA LYS A 262 5.76 -2.35 -18.07
C LYS A 262 6.79 -3.46 -17.91
N ALA A 263 8.08 -3.17 -18.09
CA ALA A 263 9.13 -4.19 -17.99
C ALA A 263 9.34 -4.72 -16.56
N PHE A 264 8.96 -3.95 -15.54
CA PHE A 264 9.15 -4.30 -14.14
C PHE A 264 7.85 -4.48 -13.37
N ASP A 265 6.71 -4.51 -14.07
CA ASP A 265 5.38 -4.53 -13.46
C ASP A 265 5.23 -3.47 -12.35
N HIS A 266 5.72 -2.27 -12.66
CA HIS A 266 5.74 -1.11 -11.77
C HIS A 266 4.73 -0.07 -12.25
N SER A 267 4.31 0.81 -11.34
CA SER A 267 3.53 1.99 -11.68
C SER A 267 3.89 3.10 -10.73
N TRP A 268 4.31 4.27 -11.24
CA TRP A 268 4.57 5.45 -10.43
C TRP A 268 3.31 5.95 -9.69
N ARG A 269 2.11 5.64 -10.23
CA ARG A 269 0.80 5.92 -9.62
C ARG A 269 0.28 4.78 -8.75
N ALA A 270 1.05 3.72 -8.58
CA ALA A 270 0.65 2.52 -7.86
C ALA A 270 -0.70 1.95 -8.35
N THR A 271 -0.92 1.92 -9.67
CA THR A 271 -2.22 1.53 -10.27
C THR A 271 -2.67 0.10 -9.95
N HIS A 272 -1.76 -0.77 -9.51
CA HIS A 272 -2.11 -2.11 -9.01
C HIS A 272 -2.95 -2.06 -7.74
N VAL A 273 -2.58 -1.18 -6.81
CA VAL A 273 -3.33 -0.99 -5.56
C VAL A 273 -4.43 0.04 -5.72
N PHE A 274 -4.28 1.05 -6.60
CA PHE A 274 -5.31 2.09 -6.89
C PHE A 274 -5.88 2.01 -8.31
N PRO A 275 -6.46 0.87 -8.75
CA PRO A 275 -7.05 0.78 -10.09
C PRO A 275 -8.31 1.65 -10.22
N ASP A 276 -8.89 2.05 -9.08
CA ASP A 276 -10.13 2.80 -8.93
C ASP A 276 -9.96 4.33 -8.97
N LEU A 277 -8.72 4.83 -8.96
CA LEU A 277 -8.39 6.27 -8.95
C LEU A 277 -7.95 6.80 -10.33
N ARG A 278 -8.40 6.16 -11.42
CA ARG A 278 -8.07 6.56 -12.80
C ARG A 278 -8.89 7.74 -13.29
#